data_AF-A0AAJ5E3M5-F1
#
_entry.id   AF-A0AAJ5E3M5-F1
#
_cell.length_a   1.000
_cell.length_b   1.000
_cell.length_c   1.000
_cell.angle_alpha   90.00
_cell.angle_beta   90.00
_cell.angle_gamma   90.00
#
_symmetry.space_group_name_H-M   'P 1'
#
loop_
_entity.id
_entity.type
_entity.pdbx_description
1 polymer ?
#
loop_
_entity_poly.entity_id
_entity_poly.type
_entity_poly.pdbx_seq_one_letter_code
_entity_poly.pdbx_strand_id
1 'polypeptide(L)'
;MILISYFARYREQLNLGGEKLPLTATLNSIDDVRQLLIARGGVWAEVFGESNLMCALNQELCHPDQAIEDFDEIAFFPPVTGG
;
A
#
# COMPACT_ATOMS: atom_id res chain seq x y z
N MET A 1 -10.17 10.86 0.86
CA MET A 1 -10.17 9.67 1.72
C MET A 1 -9.88 8.46 0.83
N ILE A 2 -8.76 7.80 1.07
CA ILE A 2 -8.39 6.53 0.42
C ILE A 2 -8.37 5.40 1.44
N LEU A 3 -8.73 4.20 1.00
CA LEU A 3 -8.77 2.98 1.80
C LEU A 3 -7.49 2.19 1.50
N ILE A 4 -6.75 1.81 2.54
CA ILE A 4 -5.55 0.99 2.39
C ILE A 4 -5.79 -0.35 3.07
N SER A 5 -5.52 -1.45 2.37
CA SER A 5 -5.62 -2.82 2.88
C SER A 5 -4.28 -3.53 2.82
N TYR A 6 -3.94 -4.24 3.89
CA TYR A 6 -2.69 -5.00 4.01
C TYR A 6 -3.01 -6.49 4.08
N PHE A 7 -2.30 -7.32 3.32
CA PHE A 7 -2.56 -8.77 3.26
C PHE A 7 -1.33 -9.61 3.59
N ALA A 8 -1.59 -10.90 3.84
CA ALA A 8 -0.59 -11.93 4.14
C ALA A 8 0.41 -11.45 5.22
N ARG A 9 1.71 -11.67 5.01
CA ARG A 9 2.74 -11.32 5.98
C ARG A 9 2.81 -9.83 6.30
N TYR A 10 2.38 -8.94 5.39
CA TYR A 10 2.38 -7.51 5.66
C TYR A 10 1.36 -7.16 6.74
N ARG A 11 0.16 -7.73 6.67
CA ARG A 11 -0.86 -7.62 7.73
C ARG A 11 -0.34 -8.09 9.08
N GLU A 12 0.37 -9.22 9.08
CA GLU A 12 0.91 -9.85 10.28
C GLU A 12 2.05 -9.02 10.89
N GLN A 13 2.98 -8.54 10.07
CA GLN A 13 4.10 -7.70 10.50
C GLN A 13 3.62 -6.34 11.03
N LEU A 14 2.65 -5.72 10.36
CA LEU A 14 2.07 -4.44 10.78
C LEU A 14 1.08 -4.60 11.95
N ASN A 15 0.65 -5.83 12.25
CA ASN A 15 -0.46 -6.13 13.16
C ASN A 15 -1.71 -5.27 12.86
N LEU A 16 -1.98 -5.07 11.56
CA LEU A 16 -3.01 -4.15 11.07
C LEU A 16 -3.54 -4.65 9.71
N GLY A 17 -4.87 -4.77 9.59
CA GLY A 17 -5.53 -5.22 8.35
C GLY A 17 -5.65 -4.15 7.27
N GLY A 18 -5.60 -2.88 7.67
CA GLY A 18 -5.80 -1.75 6.79
C GLY A 18 -6.07 -0.47 7.57
N GLU A 19 -6.10 0.64 6.87
CA GLU A 19 -6.36 1.96 7.44
C GLU A 19 -7.03 2.90 6.44
N LYS A 20 -7.43 4.07 6.94
CA LYS A 20 -8.10 5.12 6.18
C LYS A 20 -7.22 6.36 6.21
N LEU A 21 -6.83 6.87 5.05
CA LEU A 21 -6.02 8.08 4.97
C LEU A 21 -6.74 9.21 4.24
N PRO A 22 -6.59 10.48 4.70
CA PRO A 22 -7.05 11.61 3.91
C PRO A 22 -6.25 11.66 2.60
N LEU A 23 -6.94 11.92 1.49
CA LEU A 23 -6.27 12.19 0.23
C LEU A 23 -5.79 13.64 0.28
N THR A 24 -4.48 13.85 0.23
CA THR A 24 -3.85 15.18 0.26
C THR A 24 -3.29 15.51 -1.11
N ALA A 25 -2.99 16.79 -1.37
CA ALA A 25 -2.40 17.23 -2.64
C ALA A 25 -1.02 16.61 -2.95
N THR A 26 -0.39 15.97 -1.96
CA THR A 26 0.90 15.28 -2.09
C THR A 26 0.75 13.80 -2.43
N LEU A 27 -0.47 13.26 -2.42
CA LEU A 27 -0.76 11.86 -2.71
C LEU A 27 -1.47 11.81 -4.07
N ASN A 28 -0.70 11.62 -5.15
CA ASN A 28 -1.22 11.57 -6.51
C ASN A 28 -1.16 10.16 -7.09
N SER A 29 -0.32 9.29 -6.53
CA SER A 29 -0.07 7.93 -7.00
C SER A 29 0.04 6.93 -5.85
N ILE A 30 0.01 5.65 -6.20
CA ILE A 30 0.24 4.55 -5.23
C ILE A 30 1.65 4.62 -4.65
N ASP A 31 2.66 5.04 -5.43
CA ASP A 31 4.02 5.21 -4.93
C ASP A 31 4.10 6.34 -3.91
N ASP A 32 3.38 7.45 -4.09
CA ASP A 32 3.33 8.51 -3.05
C ASP A 32 2.77 7.96 -1.73
N VAL A 33 1.74 7.13 -1.80
CA VAL A 33 1.18 6.45 -0.61
C VAL A 33 2.21 5.51 -0.01
N ARG A 34 2.91 4.72 -0.84
CA ARG A 34 3.99 3.84 -0.38
C ARG A 34 5.11 4.62 0.32
N GLN A 35 5.59 5.72 -0.26
CA GLN A 35 6.63 6.56 0.34
C GLN A 35 6.16 7.15 1.68
N LEU A 36 4.89 7.57 1.76
CA LEU A 36 4.28 8.02 3.01
C LEU A 36 4.31 6.92 4.08
N LEU A 37 3.99 5.68 3.72
CA LEU A 37 4.05 4.54 4.63
C LEU A 37 5.49 4.25 5.07
N ILE A 38 6.46 4.21 4.14
CA ILE A 38 7.89 4.03 4.45
C ILE A 38 8.39 5.09 5.44
N ALA A 39 7.99 6.35 5.23
CA ALA A 39 8.41 7.48 6.06
C ALA A 39 7.97 7.38 7.53
N ARG A 40 7.02 6.49 7.86
CA ARG A 40 6.65 6.19 9.27
C ARG A 40 7.76 5.46 10.03
N GLY A 41 8.71 4.84 9.32
CA GLY A 41 9.86 4.15 9.91
C GLY A 41 9.52 2.82 10.58
N GLY A 42 10.54 2.21 11.19
CA GLY A 42 10.43 0.91 11.85
C GLY A 42 9.89 -0.17 10.91
N VAL A 43 8.93 -0.96 11.38
CA VAL A 43 8.31 -2.04 10.60
C VAL A 43 7.70 -1.56 9.28
N TRP A 44 7.27 -0.30 9.18
CA TRP A 44 6.72 0.25 7.93
C TRP A 44 7.80 0.38 6.85
N ALA A 45 8.98 0.89 7.22
CA ALA A 45 10.10 0.99 6.29
C ALA A 45 10.60 -0.39 5.85
N GLU A 46 10.58 -1.37 6.76
CA GLU A 46 10.95 -2.76 6.46
C GLU A 46 9.96 -3.41 5.48
N VAL A 47 8.65 -3.29 5.74
CA VAL A 47 7.58 -3.90 4.92
C VAL A 47 7.48 -3.24 3.55
N PHE A 48 7.39 -1.91 3.51
CA PHE A 48 7.15 -1.17 2.26
C PHE A 48 8.44 -0.83 1.52
N GLY A 49 9.61 -1.06 2.10
CA GLY A 49 10.92 -0.89 1.45
C GLY A 49 11.29 -2.02 0.48
N GLU A 50 10.53 -3.12 0.45
CA GLU A 50 10.83 -4.28 -0.38
C GLU A 50 10.66 -4.01 -1.88
N SER A 51 11.62 -4.41 -2.71
CA SER A 51 11.60 -4.13 -4.16
C SER A 51 10.53 -4.90 -4.93
N ASN A 52 10.02 -6.01 -4.40
CA ASN A 52 9.09 -6.93 -5.07
C ASN A 52 7.67 -6.92 -4.49
N LEU A 53 7.34 -5.90 -3.69
CA LEU A 53 5.99 -5.65 -3.21
C LEU A 53 5.02 -5.50 -4.39
N MET A 54 3.82 -6.07 -4.25
CA MET A 54 2.73 -5.95 -5.21
C MET A 54 1.65 -5.01 -4.68
N CYS A 55 0.96 -4.33 -5.60
CA CYS A 55 -0.17 -3.48 -5.29
C CYS A 55 -1.36 -3.71 -6.23
N ALA A 56 -2.55 -3.46 -5.71
CA ALA A 56 -3.78 -3.40 -6.49
C ALA A 56 -4.55 -2.10 -6.19
N LEU A 57 -5.18 -1.53 -7.21
CA LEU A 57 -6.10 -0.41 -7.11
C LEU A 57 -7.49 -0.91 -7.48
N ASN A 58 -8.48 -0.69 -6.61
CA ASN A 58 -9.87 -1.10 -6.86
C ASN A 58 -10.00 -2.56 -7.29
N GLN A 59 -9.27 -3.45 -6.59
CA GLN A 59 -9.23 -4.91 -6.80
C GLN A 59 -8.52 -5.36 -8.09
N GLU A 60 -7.87 -4.45 -8.82
CA GLU A 60 -7.09 -4.77 -10.01
C GLU A 60 -5.59 -4.56 -9.78
N LEU A 61 -4.75 -5.52 -10.22
CA LEU A 61 -3.30 -5.37 -10.16
C LEU A 61 -2.86 -4.14 -10.94
N CYS A 62 -1.99 -3.33 -10.34
CA CYS A 62 -1.61 -2.04 -10.86
C CYS A 62 -0.11 -1.79 -10.68
N HIS A 63 0.39 -0.78 -11.39
CA HIS A 63 1.73 -0.29 -11.20
C HIS A 63 1.77 0.79 -10.11
N PRO A 64 2.89 0.96 -9.39
CA PRO A 64 3.01 2.00 -8.35
C PRO A 64 2.82 3.44 -8.86
N ASP A 65 3.05 3.70 -10.15
CA ASP A 65 2.86 5.00 -10.79
C ASP A 65 1.39 5.31 -11.14
N GLN A 66 0.47 4.36 -10.92
CA GLN A 66 -0.94 4.57 -11.19
C GLN A 66 -1.51 5.67 -10.28
N ALA A 67 -2.25 6.59 -10.90
CA ALA A 67 -2.89 7.70 -10.21
C ALA A 67 -3.99 7.20 -9.28
N ILE A 68 -4.21 7.93 -8.19
CA ILE A 68 -5.25 7.63 -7.20
C ILE A 68 -6.23 8.79 -7.07
N GLU A 69 -7.48 8.45 -6.82
CA GLU A 69 -8.59 9.37 -6.64
C GLU A 69 -9.23 9.24 -5.25
N ASP A 70 -10.18 10.13 -4.97
CA ASP A 70 -10.95 10.04 -3.73
C ASP A 70 -11.78 8.76 -3.72
N PHE A 71 -11.84 8.10 -2.57
CA PHE A 71 -12.49 6.81 -2.32
C PHE A 71 -11.84 5.57 -2.94
N ASP A 72 -10.67 5.69 -3.55
CA ASP A 72 -9.94 4.51 -4.06
C ASP A 72 -9.53 3.52 -2.96
N GLU A 73 -9.54 2.24 -3.34
CA GLU A 73 -9.08 1.12 -2.53
C GLU A 73 -7.70 0.64 -3.00
N ILE A 74 -6.69 0.85 -2.17
CA ILE A 74 -5.32 0.41 -2.42
C ILE A 74 -5.04 -0.83 -1.57
N ALA A 75 -4.58 -1.90 -2.19
CA ALA A 75 -4.13 -3.11 -1.50
C ALA A 75 -2.63 -3.28 -1.67
N PHE A 76 -1.93 -3.57 -0.57
CA PHE A 76 -0.52 -3.93 -0.57
C PHE A 76 -0.31 -5.35 -0.05
N PHE A 77 0.47 -6.14 -0.79
CA PHE A 77 0.72 -7.53 -0.47
C PHE A 77 2.06 -8.02 -1.01
N PRO A 78 2.69 -9.00 -0.35
CA PRO A 78 3.89 -9.63 -0.87
C PRO A 78 3.58 -10.40 -2.17
N PRO A 79 4.60 -10.70 -2.99
CA PRO A 79 4.41 -11.51 -4.17
C PRO A 79 3.85 -12.87 -3.78
N VAL A 80 2.83 -13.32 -4.52
CA VAL A 80 2.18 -14.61 -4.29
C VAL A 80 3.21 -15.70 -4.60
N THR A 81 3.72 -16.37 -3.57
CA THR A 81 4.43 -17.64 -3.75
C THR A 81 3.36 -18.67 -4.09
N GLY A 82 3.14 -18.90 -5.39
CA GLY A 82 2.27 -19.97 -5.85
C GLY A 82 2.73 -21.30 -5.24
N GLY A 83 1.78 -21.99 -4.61
CA GLY A 83 1.85 -23.44 -4.42
C GLY A 83 1.31 -24.15 -5.64
#